data_AF-A0A2K2TP01-F1
#
_entry.id   AF-A0A2K2TP01-F1
#
_cell.length_a   1.000
_cell.length_b   1.000
_cell.length_c   1.000
_cell.angle_alpha   90.00
_cell.angle_beta   90.00
_cell.angle_gamma   90.00
#
_symmetry.space_group_name_H-M   'P 1'
#
loop_
_entity.id
_entity.type
_entity.pdbx_description
1 polymer ?
#
loop_
_entity_poly.entity_id
_entity_poly.type
_entity_poly.pdbx_seq_one_letter_code
_entity_poly.pdbx_strand_id
1 'polypeptide(L)'
;MSILEKLLYFFVPDIEDRLMNAIDKLNNGGSEEDIDTIVNDYFHLIKKTGRKLLRFKKPKKVEFTDHDMILMVDDIEYDFDAYIHHNDSRNSSRKYEIEILFTSNLSRETVRQRLMEKIDRDWWPFSRK
;
A
#
# COMPACT_ATOMS: atom_id res chain seq x y z
N MET A 1 -3.46 -0.03 42.64
CA MET A 1 -3.48 0.15 41.18
C MET A 1 -4.46 -0.87 40.60
N SER A 2 -5.52 -0.39 39.97
CA SER A 2 -6.62 -1.21 39.43
C SER A 2 -6.22 -1.91 38.13
N ILE A 3 -6.97 -2.93 37.73
CA ILE A 3 -6.78 -3.63 36.44
C ILE A 3 -6.90 -2.65 35.26
N LEU A 4 -7.81 -1.68 35.34
CA LEU A 4 -7.99 -0.63 34.33
C LEU A 4 -6.77 0.28 34.20
N GLU A 5 -6.15 0.68 35.32
CA GLU A 5 -4.94 1.51 35.33
C GLU A 5 -3.74 0.77 34.73
N LYS A 6 -3.62 -0.54 35.00
CA LYS A 6 -2.57 -1.39 34.41
C LYS A 6 -2.77 -1.60 32.90
N LEU A 7 -4.01 -1.77 32.46
CA LEU A 7 -4.33 -1.87 31.04
C LEU A 7 -4.00 -0.56 30.31
N LEU A 8 -4.44 0.58 30.85
CA LEU A 8 -4.11 1.89 30.27
C LEU A 8 -2.59 2.11 30.22
N TYR A 9 -1.84 1.77 31.28
CA TYR A 9 -0.38 1.92 31.28
C TYR A 9 0.33 1.04 30.23
N PHE A 10 -0.24 -0.12 29.88
CA PHE A 10 0.31 -0.99 28.84
C PHE A 10 -0.07 -0.54 27.41
N PHE A 11 -1.26 0.03 27.21
CA PHE A 11 -1.76 0.39 25.88
C PHE A 11 -1.45 1.84 25.48
N VAL A 12 -1.34 2.77 26.43
CA VAL A 12 -1.11 4.20 26.14
C VAL A 12 0.21 4.43 25.40
N PRO A 13 1.35 3.83 25.78
CA PRO A 13 2.61 4.01 25.06
C PRO A 13 2.54 3.50 23.60
N ASP A 14 1.89 2.36 23.38
CA ASP A 14 1.69 1.79 22.04
C ASP A 14 0.80 2.68 21.16
N ILE A 15 -0.25 3.27 21.74
CA ILE A 15 -1.13 4.21 21.04
C ILE A 15 -0.40 5.51 20.72
N GLU A 16 0.40 6.05 21.64
CA GLU A 16 1.20 7.25 21.42
C GLU A 16 2.25 7.04 20.32
N ASP A 17 2.98 5.92 20.34
CA ASP A 17 3.96 5.59 19.30
C ASP A 17 3.29 5.45 17.92
N ARG A 18 2.13 4.79 17.86
CA ARG A 18 1.35 4.65 16.61
C ARG A 18 0.84 5.99 16.10
N LEU A 19 0.39 6.87 16.99
CA LEU A 19 -0.05 8.22 16.64
C LEU A 19 1.10 9.08 16.14
N MET A 20 2.25 9.06 16.84
CA MET A 20 3.43 9.82 16.44
C MET A 20 3.97 9.35 15.10
N ASN A 21 4.00 8.04 14.85
CA ASN A 21 4.38 7.48 13.55
C ASN A 21 3.39 7.89 12.45
N ALA A 22 2.08 7.84 12.72
CA ALA A 22 1.08 8.31 11.74
C ALA A 22 1.23 9.81 11.43
N ILE A 23 1.48 10.66 12.44
CA ILE A 23 1.71 12.10 12.26
C ILE A 23 2.99 12.35 11.45
N ASP A 24 4.07 11.63 11.72
CA ASP A 24 5.32 11.74 10.96
C ASP A 24 5.11 11.33 9.50
N LYS A 25 4.40 10.22 9.25
CA LYS A 25 4.03 9.78 7.89
C LYS A 25 3.16 10.80 7.17
N LEU A 26 2.23 11.47 7.85
CA LEU A 26 1.40 12.54 7.28
C LEU A 26 2.23 13.76 6.89
N ASN A 27 3.20 14.16 7.72
CA ASN A 27 4.01 15.35 7.49
C ASN A 27 5.13 15.12 6.46
N ASN A 28 5.70 13.92 6.43
CA ASN A 28 6.89 13.59 5.64
C ASN A 28 6.62 12.66 4.46
N GLY A 29 5.39 12.18 4.29
CA GLY A 29 5.00 11.32 3.16
C GLY A 29 5.43 9.87 3.27
N GLY A 30 5.66 9.38 4.49
CA GLY A 30 6.10 8.02 4.79
C GLY A 30 7.60 7.77 4.59
N SER A 31 8.10 6.66 5.15
CA SER A 31 9.49 6.25 4.90
C SER A 31 9.65 5.63 3.51
N GLU A 32 10.87 5.60 2.98
CA GLU A 32 11.13 4.90 1.70
C GLU A 32 10.76 3.41 1.76
N GLU A 33 10.94 2.77 2.92
CA GLU A 33 10.57 1.38 3.15
C GLU A 33 9.05 1.18 3.08
N ASP A 34 8.26 2.11 3.63
CA ASP A 34 6.79 2.07 3.53
C ASP A 34 6.32 2.18 2.07
N ILE A 35 6.89 3.15 1.34
CA ILE A 35 6.62 3.39 -0.08
C ILE A 35 6.94 2.13 -0.90
N ASP A 36 8.14 1.57 -0.72
CA ASP A 36 8.58 0.39 -1.47
C ASP A 36 7.73 -0.84 -1.15
N THR A 37 7.27 -0.98 0.11
CA THR A 37 6.39 -2.07 0.49
C THR A 37 5.03 -1.96 -0.22
N ILE A 38 4.44 -0.76 -0.25
CA ILE A 38 3.15 -0.52 -0.94
C ILE A 38 3.29 -0.67 -2.47
N VAL A 39 4.39 -0.19 -3.06
CA VAL A 39 4.73 -0.42 -4.47
C VAL A 39 4.80 -1.91 -4.78
N ASN A 40 5.45 -2.69 -3.92
CA ASN A 40 5.54 -4.14 -4.09
C ASN A 40 4.16 -4.80 -4.01
N ASP A 41 3.32 -4.41 -3.06
CA ASP A 41 1.97 -4.98 -2.92
C ASP A 41 1.13 -4.74 -4.18
N TYR A 42 1.06 -3.50 -4.66
CA TYR A 42 0.35 -3.17 -5.89
C TYR A 42 0.92 -3.89 -7.11
N PHE A 43 2.25 -3.98 -7.25
CA PHE A 43 2.87 -4.73 -8.33
C PHE A 43 2.44 -6.21 -8.34
N HIS A 44 2.42 -6.85 -7.16
CA HIS A 44 1.99 -8.25 -7.04
C HIS A 44 0.51 -8.43 -7.37
N LEU A 45 -0.35 -7.50 -6.92
CA LEU A 45 -1.78 -7.50 -7.23
C LEU A 45 -2.06 -7.34 -8.72
N ILE A 46 -1.40 -6.37 -9.37
CA ILE A 46 -1.49 -6.15 -10.82
C ILE A 46 -0.98 -7.39 -11.57
N LYS A 47 0.15 -8.00 -11.17
CA LYS A 47 0.69 -9.20 -11.80
C LYS A 47 -0.23 -10.42 -11.63
N LYS A 48 -0.82 -10.60 -10.44
CA LYS A 48 -1.78 -11.68 -10.14
C LYS A 48 -3.06 -11.53 -10.96
N THR A 49 -3.54 -10.30 -11.11
CA THR A 49 -4.72 -9.98 -11.92
C THR A 49 -4.41 -10.10 -13.41
N GLY A 50 -3.21 -9.70 -13.83
CA GLY A 50 -2.76 -9.82 -15.21
C GLY A 50 -2.61 -11.25 -15.71
N ARG A 51 -2.37 -12.21 -14.81
CA ARG A 51 -2.49 -13.66 -15.11
C ARG A 51 -3.90 -14.08 -15.48
N LYS A 52 -4.92 -13.49 -14.84
CA LYS A 52 -6.32 -13.85 -15.04
C LYS A 52 -6.99 -13.07 -16.17
N LEU A 53 -6.70 -11.76 -16.28
CA LEU A 53 -7.47 -10.83 -17.09
C LEU A 53 -6.64 -10.14 -18.19
N LEU A 54 -5.41 -9.72 -17.89
CA LEU A 54 -4.56 -8.97 -18.85
C LEU A 54 -3.79 -9.86 -19.84
N ARG A 55 -3.99 -11.19 -19.82
CA ARG A 55 -3.28 -12.17 -20.66
C ARG A 55 -1.76 -11.96 -20.66
N PHE A 56 -1.19 -11.63 -19.51
CA PHE A 56 0.25 -11.34 -19.32
C PHE A 56 0.79 -10.10 -20.06
N LYS A 57 -0.08 -9.28 -20.66
CA LYS A 57 0.34 -8.01 -21.28
C LYS A 57 0.91 -7.07 -20.21
N LYS A 58 2.04 -6.43 -20.53
CA LYS A 58 2.64 -5.36 -19.71
C LYS A 58 1.74 -4.13 -19.66
N PRO A 59 1.34 -3.67 -18.45
CA PRO A 59 0.74 -2.37 -18.28
C PRO A 59 1.64 -1.29 -18.84
N LYS A 60 1.06 -0.39 -19.62
CA LYS A 60 1.73 0.82 -20.12
C LYS A 60 1.45 2.03 -19.25
N LYS A 61 0.36 1.98 -18.48
CA LYS A 61 -0.10 3.09 -17.65
C LYS A 61 -0.75 2.57 -16.37
N VAL A 62 -0.43 3.21 -15.25
CA VAL A 62 -1.09 3.03 -13.96
C VAL A 62 -1.37 4.40 -13.35
N GLU A 63 -2.61 4.60 -12.92
CA GLU A 63 -3.07 5.80 -12.20
C GLU A 63 -3.90 5.36 -10.98
N PHE A 64 -3.73 6.09 -9.87
CA PHE A 64 -4.63 5.97 -8.73
C PHE A 64 -5.88 6.80 -8.98
N THR A 65 -7.05 6.24 -8.67
CA THR A 65 -8.30 7.01 -8.69
C THR A 65 -8.41 7.88 -7.42
N ASP A 66 -9.55 8.55 -7.25
CA ASP A 66 -9.86 9.25 -6.00
C ASP A 66 -9.99 8.28 -4.81
N HIS A 67 -10.25 6.99 -5.06
CA HIS A 67 -10.23 5.96 -4.05
C HIS A 67 -8.88 5.24 -4.03
N ASP A 68 -8.17 5.31 -2.89
CA ASP A 68 -6.80 4.80 -2.72
C ASP A 68 -6.57 3.34 -3.16
N MET A 69 -7.61 2.51 -3.06
CA MET A 69 -7.55 1.07 -3.33
C MET A 69 -7.99 0.70 -4.76
N ILE A 70 -8.49 1.68 -5.53
CA ILE A 70 -8.93 1.49 -6.90
C ILE A 70 -7.88 2.07 -7.84
N LEU A 71 -7.28 1.20 -8.65
CA LEU A 71 -6.25 1.56 -9.62
C LEU A 71 -6.78 1.44 -11.04
N MET A 72 -6.48 2.43 -11.86
CA MET A 72 -6.69 2.38 -13.29
C MET A 72 -5.42 1.87 -13.97
N VAL A 73 -5.50 0.71 -14.62
CA VAL A 73 -4.39 0.06 -15.33
C VAL A 73 -4.75 -0.08 -16.80
N ASP A 74 -4.02 0.60 -17.69
CA ASP A 74 -4.34 0.71 -19.12
C ASP A 74 -5.83 1.07 -19.36
N ASP A 75 -6.32 2.07 -18.63
CA ASP A 75 -7.71 2.59 -18.69
C ASP A 75 -8.79 1.59 -18.26
N ILE A 76 -8.40 0.52 -17.56
CA ILE A 76 -9.31 -0.44 -16.92
C ILE A 76 -9.22 -0.28 -15.41
N GLU A 77 -10.37 -0.12 -14.77
CA GLU A 77 -10.47 0.00 -13.32
C GLU A 77 -10.33 -1.37 -12.64
N TYR A 78 -9.48 -1.43 -11.62
CA TYR A 78 -9.28 -2.59 -10.77
C TYR A 78 -9.47 -2.20 -9.31
N ASP A 79 -10.51 -2.78 -8.71
CA ASP A 79 -10.75 -2.69 -7.28
C ASP A 79 -9.85 -3.69 -6.53
N PHE A 80 -8.85 -3.16 -5.83
CA PHE A 80 -7.98 -3.95 -4.97
C PHE A 80 -8.38 -3.94 -3.49
N ASP A 81 -9.48 -3.27 -3.14
CA ASP A 81 -9.97 -3.19 -1.77
C ASP A 81 -10.26 -4.57 -1.17
N ALA A 82 -10.81 -5.49 -1.98
CA ALA A 82 -11.09 -6.86 -1.55
C ALA A 82 -9.82 -7.73 -1.37
N TYR A 83 -8.65 -7.29 -1.84
CA TYR A 83 -7.42 -8.07 -1.86
C TYR A 83 -6.35 -7.56 -0.88
N ILE A 84 -6.45 -6.32 -0.43
CA ILE A 84 -5.57 -5.74 0.59
C ILE A 84 -6.16 -6.05 1.96
N HIS A 85 -5.50 -6.90 2.76
CA HIS A 85 -6.06 -7.35 4.03
C HIS A 85 -6.03 -6.25 5.11
N HIS A 86 -7.10 -6.20 5.91
CA HIS A 86 -7.20 -5.27 7.04
C HIS A 86 -6.37 -5.67 8.27
N ASN A 87 -5.75 -6.85 8.32
CA ASN A 87 -4.94 -7.28 9.46
C ASN A 87 -3.69 -7.98 8.94
N ASP A 88 -2.57 -7.27 8.85
CA ASP A 88 -1.28 -7.94 8.77
C ASP A 88 -0.76 -8.23 10.20
N SER A 89 0.32 -9.00 10.31
CA SER A 89 0.89 -9.47 11.58
C SER A 89 1.33 -8.35 12.53
N ARG A 90 1.29 -7.08 12.11
CA ARG A 90 1.61 -5.89 12.91
C ARG A 90 0.38 -5.17 13.47
N ASN A 91 -0.84 -5.69 13.22
CA ASN A 91 -2.09 -5.11 13.70
C ASN A 91 -2.33 -3.66 13.21
N SER A 92 -1.61 -3.24 12.17
CA SER A 92 -1.93 -2.15 11.27
C SER A 92 -2.64 -2.76 10.07
N SER A 93 -3.81 -2.22 9.74
CA SER A 93 -4.45 -2.64 8.50
C SER A 93 -3.62 -2.10 7.35
N ARG A 94 -3.17 -2.93 6.40
CA ARG A 94 -2.40 -2.46 5.24
C ARG A 94 -3.15 -1.35 4.49
N LYS A 95 -4.48 -1.43 4.50
CA LYS A 95 -5.36 -0.37 4.03
C LYS A 95 -5.15 0.96 4.76
N TYR A 96 -5.14 0.95 6.09
CA TYR A 96 -4.88 2.14 6.90
C TYR A 96 -3.47 2.71 6.67
N GLU A 97 -2.46 1.86 6.46
CA GLU A 97 -1.12 2.33 6.10
C GLU A 97 -1.10 3.06 4.76
N ILE A 98 -1.81 2.53 3.76
CA ILE A 98 -1.97 3.17 2.44
C ILE A 98 -2.77 4.47 2.57
N GLU A 99 -3.89 4.47 3.30
CA GLU A 99 -4.71 5.66 3.53
C GLU A 99 -3.91 6.79 4.22
N ILE A 100 -3.16 6.48 5.29
CA ILE A 100 -2.28 7.45 5.93
C ILE A 100 -1.23 7.97 4.94
N LEU A 101 -0.60 7.06 4.21
CA LEU A 101 0.44 7.42 3.26
C LEU A 101 -0.15 8.39 2.22
N PHE A 102 -1.26 8.01 1.57
CA PHE A 102 -1.88 8.71 0.45
C PHE A 102 -2.65 9.97 0.87
N THR A 103 -2.93 10.16 2.16
CA THR A 103 -3.40 11.44 2.70
C THR A 103 -2.41 12.57 2.40
N SER A 104 -1.11 12.25 2.27
CA SER A 104 -0.14 13.16 1.67
C SER A 104 -0.09 12.96 0.15
N ASN A 105 -0.49 13.97 -0.64
CA ASN A 105 -0.50 13.86 -2.11
C ASN A 105 0.90 13.58 -2.72
N LEU A 106 1.97 13.94 -2.01
CA LEU A 106 3.35 13.68 -2.42
C LEU A 106 3.64 12.18 -2.52
N SER A 107 3.15 11.38 -1.56
CA SER A 107 3.45 9.95 -1.51
C SER A 107 2.72 9.17 -2.61
N ARG A 108 1.49 9.57 -2.98
CA ARG A 108 0.67 8.88 -3.98
C ARG A 108 1.32 8.94 -5.36
N GLU A 109 1.81 10.11 -5.76
CA GLU A 109 2.53 10.27 -7.03
C GLU A 109 3.88 9.56 -7.02
N THR A 110 4.64 9.61 -5.91
CA THR A 110 5.88 8.84 -5.76
C THR A 110 5.65 7.33 -5.89
N VAL A 111 4.61 6.81 -5.24
CA VAL A 111 4.22 5.39 -5.33
C VAL A 111 3.83 5.04 -6.77
N ARG A 112 3.08 5.91 -7.47
CA ARG A 112 2.71 5.71 -8.88
C ARG A 112 3.94 5.63 -9.78
N GLN A 113 4.87 6.57 -9.63
CA GLN A 113 6.12 6.62 -10.40
C GLN A 113 6.97 5.37 -10.16
N ARG A 114 7.27 5.05 -8.90
CA ARG A 114 8.07 3.85 -8.53
C ARG A 114 7.39 2.56 -8.96
N LEU A 115 6.05 2.49 -8.94
CA LEU A 115 5.29 1.35 -9.44
C LEU A 115 5.45 1.17 -10.95
N MET A 116 5.37 2.25 -11.72
CA MET A 116 5.61 2.21 -13.17
C MET A 116 7.04 1.78 -13.49
N GLU A 117 8.04 2.33 -12.80
CA GLU A 117 9.45 1.92 -12.95
C GLU A 117 9.64 0.43 -12.63
N LYS A 118 8.99 -0.04 -11.56
CA LYS A 118 9.03 -1.46 -11.18
C LYS A 118 8.36 -2.34 -12.23
N ILE A 119 7.23 -1.94 -12.79
CA ILE A 119 6.58 -2.65 -13.90
C ILE A 119 7.54 -2.70 -15.10
N ASP A 120 8.15 -1.60 -15.48
CA ASP A 120 9.06 -1.60 -16.62
C ASP A 120 10.27 -2.52 -16.44
N ARG A 121 10.82 -2.58 -15.23
CA ARG A 121 11.98 -3.42 -14.89
C ARG A 121 11.63 -4.90 -14.67
N ASP A 122 10.56 -5.19 -13.95
CA ASP A 122 10.30 -6.51 -13.34
C ASP A 122 9.13 -7.29 -14.01
N TRP A 123 8.47 -6.73 -15.05
CA TRP A 123 7.28 -7.33 -15.66
C TRP A 123 7.50 -8.62 -16.48
N TRP A 124 8.68 -9.24 -16.43
CA TRP A 124 8.93 -10.42 -17.26
C TRP A 124 7.92 -11.55 -17.03
N PRO A 125 7.37 -12.16 -18.11
CA PRO A 125 6.53 -13.34 -18.00
C PRO A 125 7.41 -14.44 -17.42
N PHE A 126 6.89 -15.14 -16.41
CA PHE A 126 7.56 -16.22 -15.69
C PHE A 126 8.44 -17.03 -16.63
N SER A 127 9.77 -16.92 -16.47
CA SER A 127 10.65 -17.99 -16.92
C SER A 127 10.16 -19.24 -16.19
N ARG A 128 9.70 -20.22 -16.96
CA ARG A 128 9.40 -21.56 -16.46
C ARG A 128 10.71 -22.08 -15.84
N LYS A 129 10.81 -22.06 -14.52
CA LYS A 129 11.68 -22.98 -13.80
C LYS A 129 10.89 -24.25 -13.52
#